data_AF-A0A0N4U848-F1
#
_entry.id   AF-A0A0N4U848-F1
#
_cell.length_a   1.000
_cell.length_b   1.000
_cell.length_c   1.000
_cell.angle_alpha   90.00
_cell.angle_beta   90.00
_cell.angle_gamma   90.00
#
_symmetry.space_group_name_H-M   'P 1'
#
loop_
_entity.id
_entity.type
_entity.pdbx_description
1 polymer ?
#
loop_
_entity_poly.entity_id
_entity_poly.type
_entity_poly.pdbx_seq_one_letter_code
_entity_poly.pdbx_strand_id
1 'polypeptide(L)'
;MSLQSTRLFHALNLSILRSVSYHKNVIDHYENPRNVGALDKNDPNVGTGIVGAPACGDVMKLQIKVDESGKIIDAKFKTFGCGSAIASSSLASEWIKGKTTEYAAKVKNDQIAKELSLPPVKIHCSMLAEEAIQAALSDYKRKQEKIKQ
;
A
#
# COMPACT_ATOMS: atom_id res chain seq x y z
N MET A 1 29.06 40.72 52.82
CA MET A 1 28.57 39.32 52.79
C MET A 1 27.56 39.25 51.65
N SER A 2 27.96 38.97 50.40
CA SER A 2 28.21 37.63 49.81
C SER A 2 26.93 36.77 49.90
N LEU A 3 26.35 36.18 48.86
CA LEU A 3 26.87 35.74 47.57
C LEU A 3 25.77 35.81 46.49
N GLN A 4 26.21 36.07 45.27
CA GLN A 4 25.50 35.79 44.02
C GLN A 4 25.24 34.28 43.91
N SER A 5 24.03 33.87 43.50
CA SER A 5 23.77 32.52 43.02
C SER A 5 23.24 32.58 41.60
N THR A 6 24.00 31.92 40.75
CA THR A 6 24.07 32.03 39.31
C THR A 6 22.95 31.22 38.64
N ARG A 7 22.34 31.81 37.61
CA ARG A 7 21.34 31.18 36.74
C ARG A 7 21.92 29.91 36.09
N LEU A 8 21.47 28.74 36.52
CA LEU A 8 21.60 27.50 35.75
C LEU A 8 20.44 27.43 34.74
N PHE A 9 20.62 28.04 33.56
CA PHE A 9 19.81 27.69 32.39
C PHE A 9 20.39 26.39 31.82
N HIS A 10 19.82 25.25 32.23
CA HIS A 10 20.03 23.96 31.58
C HIS A 10 19.40 24.02 30.18
N ALA A 11 20.24 24.14 29.15
CA ALA A 11 19.88 23.83 27.78
C ALA A 11 19.67 22.31 27.69
N LEU A 12 18.43 21.85 27.90
CA LEU A 12 18.07 20.45 27.67
C LEU A 12 18.19 20.16 26.17
N ASN A 13 19.04 19.19 25.87
CA ASN A 13 19.40 18.69 24.56
C ASN A 13 18.16 18.25 23.76
N LEU A 14 17.74 19.06 22.77
CA LEU A 14 16.65 18.77 21.82
C LEU A 14 17.07 17.72 20.77
N SER A 15 17.79 16.67 21.18
CA SER A 15 18.35 15.64 20.31
C SER A 15 17.72 14.25 20.53
N ILE A 16 16.70 14.14 21.39
CA ILE A 16 16.02 12.87 21.74
C ILE A 16 14.52 12.88 21.39
N LEU A 17 14.04 13.85 20.62
CA LEU A 17 12.78 13.71 19.87
C LEU A 17 13.13 13.32 18.43
N ARG A 18 13.56 12.07 18.21
CA ARG A 18 13.34 11.45 16.90
C ARG A 18 11.84 11.27 16.75
N SER A 19 11.17 12.32 16.29
CA SER A 19 9.85 12.23 15.68
C SER A 19 9.83 10.95 14.83
N VAL A 20 8.90 10.04 15.11
CA VAL A 20 8.66 8.86 14.26
C VAL A 20 8.02 9.40 12.98
N SER A 21 8.84 10.02 12.14
CA SER A 21 8.41 10.59 10.88
C SER A 21 8.22 9.48 9.87
N TYR A 22 7.11 9.52 9.13
CA TYR A 22 6.95 8.68 7.96
C TYR A 22 8.12 8.89 6.99
N HIS A 23 8.56 7.81 6.35
CA HIS A 23 9.53 7.92 5.27
C HIS A 23 8.94 8.75 4.13
N LYS A 24 9.78 9.52 3.43
CA LYS A 24 9.35 10.42 2.34
C LYS A 24 8.50 9.71 1.28
N ASN A 25 8.79 8.43 0.97
CA ASN A 25 8.02 7.65 0.01
C ASN A 25 6.59 7.36 0.51
N VAL A 26 6.43 7.12 1.82
CA VAL A 26 5.11 6.96 2.43
C VAL A 26 4.33 8.27 2.35
N ILE A 27 4.97 9.38 2.66
CA ILE A 27 4.36 10.72 2.59
C ILE A 27 3.91 11.01 1.15
N ASP A 28 4.79 10.80 0.17
CA ASP A 28 4.50 11.06 -1.24
C ASP A 28 3.33 10.20 -1.78
N HIS A 29 3.29 8.90 -1.48
CA HIS A 29 2.15 8.07 -1.87
C HIS A 29 0.87 8.34 -1.06
N TYR A 30 0.98 8.93 0.13
CA TYR A 30 -0.18 9.33 0.92
C TYR A 30 -0.80 10.64 0.43
N GLU A 31 0.04 11.66 0.18
CA GLU A 31 -0.39 12.98 -0.27
C GLU A 31 -0.75 12.99 -1.77
N ASN A 32 -0.02 12.23 -2.58
CA ASN A 32 -0.24 12.11 -4.02
C ASN A 32 -0.49 10.64 -4.41
N PRO A 33 -1.59 10.01 -3.97
CA PRO A 33 -1.83 8.60 -4.23
C PRO A 33 -2.07 8.36 -5.73
N ARG A 34 -1.28 7.46 -6.31
CA ARG A 34 -1.40 7.04 -7.71
C ARG A 34 -2.49 5.99 -7.86
N ASN A 35 -3.30 6.12 -8.91
CA ASN A 35 -4.32 5.14 -9.31
C ASN A 35 -5.53 4.99 -8.35
N VAL A 36 -5.86 6.02 -7.57
CA VAL A 36 -7.13 6.02 -6.82
C VAL A 36 -8.31 5.93 -7.79
N GLY A 37 -9.25 5.01 -7.54
CA GLY A 37 -10.43 4.87 -8.37
C GLY A 37 -11.11 3.51 -8.27
N ALA A 38 -11.91 3.19 -9.27
CA ALA A 38 -12.53 1.88 -9.40
C ALA A 38 -12.65 1.52 -10.89
N LEU A 39 -12.68 0.22 -11.15
CA LEU A 39 -12.98 -0.35 -12.47
C LEU A 39 -14.36 -1.00 -12.43
N ASP A 40 -14.95 -1.24 -13.59
CA ASP A 40 -16.22 -1.97 -13.66
C ASP A 40 -16.02 -3.42 -13.18
N LYS A 41 -16.68 -3.77 -12.08
CA LYS A 41 -16.59 -5.12 -11.49
C LYS A 41 -17.25 -6.19 -12.37
N ASN A 42 -18.12 -5.80 -13.30
CA ASN A 42 -18.81 -6.71 -14.20
C ASN A 42 -18.01 -7.01 -15.47
N ASP A 43 -16.97 -6.23 -15.76
CA ASP A 43 -16.06 -6.49 -16.88
C ASP A 43 -15.36 -7.85 -16.64
N PRO A 44 -15.44 -8.81 -17.59
CA PRO A 44 -14.78 -10.11 -17.49
C PRO A 44 -13.26 -10.02 -17.39
N ASN A 45 -12.69 -8.94 -17.94
CA ASN A 45 -11.26 -8.67 -17.94
C ASN A 45 -10.79 -7.93 -16.69
N VAL A 46 -11.70 -7.64 -15.75
CA VAL A 46 -11.39 -6.98 -14.49
C VAL A 46 -11.37 -7.99 -13.34
N GLY A 47 -10.23 -8.11 -12.65
CA GLY A 47 -10.11 -8.81 -11.38
C GLY A 47 -10.29 -7.86 -10.20
N THR A 48 -11.06 -8.25 -9.19
CA THR A 48 -11.34 -7.46 -7.98
C THR A 48 -10.98 -8.24 -6.72
N GLY A 49 -10.01 -7.73 -5.97
CA GLY A 49 -9.64 -8.20 -4.64
C GLY A 49 -10.11 -7.22 -3.57
N ILE A 50 -10.80 -7.73 -2.54
CA ILE A 50 -11.13 -6.98 -1.33
C ILE A 50 -10.59 -7.78 -0.14
N VAL A 51 -9.69 -7.18 0.62
CA VAL A 51 -9.00 -7.82 1.75
C VAL A 51 -8.97 -6.89 2.96
N GLY A 52 -8.66 -7.46 4.12
CA GLY A 52 -8.70 -6.76 5.41
C GLY A 52 -10.06 -6.83 6.08
N ALA A 53 -10.20 -6.13 7.20
CA ALA A 53 -11.41 -6.13 8.00
C ALA A 53 -11.64 -4.73 8.58
N PRO A 54 -12.86 -4.16 8.46
CA PRO A 54 -13.16 -2.85 9.04
C PRO A 54 -12.87 -2.76 10.54
N ALA A 55 -13.05 -3.88 11.26
CA ALA A 55 -12.78 -3.98 12.70
C ALA A 55 -11.30 -3.76 13.08
N CYS A 56 -10.36 -4.04 12.16
CA CYS A 56 -8.93 -3.87 12.38
C CYS A 56 -8.40 -2.51 11.90
N GLY A 57 -9.26 -1.70 11.26
CA GLY A 57 -8.91 -0.37 10.76
C GLY A 57 -8.33 -0.33 9.36
N ASP A 58 -8.03 -1.47 8.73
CA ASP A 58 -7.51 -1.54 7.36
C ASP A 58 -8.38 -2.42 6.44
N VAL A 59 -8.81 -1.85 5.32
CA VAL A 59 -9.53 -2.52 4.23
C VAL A 59 -8.99 -2.00 2.90
N MET A 60 -8.54 -2.91 2.04
CA MET A 60 -8.03 -2.58 0.71
C MET A 60 -8.88 -3.24 -0.36
N LYS A 61 -9.39 -2.43 -1.29
CA LYS A 61 -9.93 -2.89 -2.57
C LYS A 61 -8.93 -2.58 -3.67
N LEU A 62 -8.45 -3.60 -4.37
CA LEU A 62 -7.62 -3.49 -5.55
C LEU A 62 -8.34 -4.11 -6.74
N GLN A 63 -8.34 -3.39 -7.86
CA GLN A 63 -8.90 -3.86 -9.12
C GLN A 63 -7.85 -3.77 -10.21
N ILE A 64 -7.74 -4.79 -11.05
CA ILE A 64 -6.83 -4.85 -12.20
C ILE A 64 -7.65 -5.09 -13.46
N LYS A 65 -7.28 -4.47 -14.59
CA LYS A 65 -7.80 -4.78 -15.91
C LYS A 65 -6.70 -5.43 -16.73
N VAL A 66 -6.97 -6.62 -17.26
CA VAL A 66 -6.00 -7.43 -18.00
C VAL A 66 -6.38 -7.48 -19.48
N ASP A 67 -5.41 -7.34 -20.38
CA ASP A 67 -5.63 -7.54 -21.81
C ASP A 67 -5.50 -9.00 -22.23
N GLU A 68 -5.76 -9.29 -23.51
CA GLU A 68 -5.70 -10.64 -24.07
C GLU A 68 -4.29 -11.26 -24.01
N SER A 69 -3.24 -10.44 -23.87
CA SER A 69 -1.84 -10.90 -23.74
C SER A 69 -1.46 -11.29 -22.30
N GLY A 70 -2.37 -11.10 -21.34
CA GLY A 70 -2.09 -11.32 -19.92
C GLY A 70 -1.41 -10.13 -19.22
N LYS A 71 -1.43 -8.95 -19.84
CA LYS A 71 -0.83 -7.73 -19.27
C LYS A 71 -1.88 -6.88 -18.56
N ILE A 72 -1.53 -6.39 -17.36
CA ILE A 72 -2.36 -5.48 -16.58
C ILE A 72 -2.28 -4.08 -17.20
N ILE A 73 -3.29 -3.68 -17.98
CA ILE A 73 -3.31 -2.39 -18.68
C ILE A 73 -3.76 -1.23 -17.77
N ASP A 74 -4.54 -1.53 -16.74
CA ASP A 74 -4.89 -0.56 -15.70
C ASP A 74 -5.03 -1.25 -14.34
N ALA A 75 -4.78 -0.49 -13.29
CA ALA A 75 -4.97 -0.92 -11.91
C ALA A 75 -5.57 0.26 -11.14
N LYS A 76 -6.54 0.00 -10.27
CA LYS A 76 -7.19 1.00 -9.42
C LYS A 76 -7.32 0.48 -8.01
N PHE A 77 -7.21 1.37 -7.02
CA PHE A 77 -7.40 0.99 -5.63
C PHE A 77 -8.32 1.96 -4.87
N LYS A 78 -8.89 1.45 -3.78
CA LYS A 78 -9.46 2.22 -2.68
C LYS A 78 -9.08 1.55 -1.37
N THR A 79 -8.51 2.31 -0.44
CA THR A 79 -8.09 1.78 0.86
C THR A 79 -8.62 2.67 1.96
N PHE A 80 -9.21 2.04 2.97
CA PHE A 80 -9.47 2.63 4.27
C PHE A 80 -8.38 2.10 5.21
N GLY A 81 -7.57 2.97 5.79
CA GLY A 81 -6.45 2.55 6.61
C GLY A 81 -5.50 3.68 6.95
N CYS A 82 -4.44 3.37 7.70
CA CYS A 82 -3.43 4.36 8.03
C CYS A 82 -2.64 4.83 6.79
N GLY A 83 -1.86 5.92 6.91
CA GLY A 83 -1.08 6.45 5.79
C GLY A 83 -0.14 5.42 5.14
N SER A 84 0.41 4.49 5.92
CA SER A 84 1.21 3.37 5.41
C SER A 84 0.40 2.37 4.60
N ALA A 85 -0.86 2.14 4.94
CA ALA A 85 -1.77 1.27 4.17
C ALA A 85 -2.10 1.92 2.82
N ILE A 86 -2.48 3.21 2.82
CA ILE A 86 -2.73 3.97 1.58
C ILE A 86 -1.49 3.98 0.69
N ALA A 87 -0.31 4.24 1.27
CA ALA A 87 0.94 4.24 0.54
C ALA A 87 1.28 2.86 -0.06
N SER A 88 1.09 1.80 0.72
CA SER A 88 1.31 0.41 0.26
C SER A 88 0.37 0.04 -0.88
N SER A 89 -0.91 0.43 -0.80
CA SER A 89 -1.88 0.20 -1.87
C SER A 89 -1.57 0.99 -3.14
N SER A 90 -1.17 2.26 -2.99
CA SER A 90 -0.77 3.11 -4.10
C SER A 90 0.45 2.54 -4.82
N LEU A 91 1.51 2.22 -4.09
CA LEU A 91 2.73 1.62 -4.64
C LEU A 91 2.44 0.29 -5.34
N ALA A 92 1.67 -0.61 -4.70
CA ALA A 92 1.28 -1.88 -5.28
C ALA A 92 0.54 -1.71 -6.61
N SER A 93 -0.41 -0.77 -6.68
CA SER A 93 -1.15 -0.49 -7.92
C SER A 93 -0.26 0.04 -9.05
N GLU A 94 0.75 0.83 -8.70
CA GLU A 94 1.73 1.38 -9.66
C GLU A 94 2.66 0.29 -10.18
N TRP A 95 3.21 -0.54 -9.28
CA TRP A 95 4.15 -1.61 -9.62
C TRP A 95 3.57 -2.64 -10.57
N ILE A 96 2.30 -3.04 -10.39
CA ILE A 96 1.69 -4.08 -11.22
C ILE A 96 1.15 -3.53 -12.55
N LYS A 97 0.89 -2.22 -12.66
CA LYS A 97 0.37 -1.62 -13.89
C LYS A 97 1.43 -1.69 -14.98
N GLY A 98 1.02 -2.17 -16.15
CA GLY A 98 1.91 -2.43 -17.30
C GLY A 98 2.73 -3.71 -17.19
N LYS A 99 2.53 -4.55 -16.17
CA LYS A 99 3.21 -5.84 -15.98
C LYS A 99 2.27 -7.00 -16.32
N THR A 100 2.83 -8.21 -16.45
CA THR A 100 2.00 -9.42 -16.66
C THR A 100 1.40 -9.91 -15.35
N THR A 101 0.35 -10.72 -15.45
CA THR A 101 -0.27 -11.38 -14.28
C THR A 101 0.71 -12.26 -13.50
N GLU A 102 1.70 -12.87 -14.17
CA GLU A 102 2.75 -13.69 -13.54
C GLU A 102 3.75 -12.85 -12.78
N TYR A 103 4.06 -11.63 -13.27
CA TYR A 103 4.87 -10.69 -12.52
C TYR A 103 4.13 -10.21 -11.27
N ALA A 104 2.87 -9.81 -11.42
CA ALA A 104 2.06 -9.35 -10.30
C ALA A 104 1.93 -10.43 -9.20
N ALA A 105 1.76 -11.70 -9.58
CA ALA A 105 1.71 -12.82 -8.66
C ALA A 105 3.00 -13.02 -7.83
N LYS A 106 4.14 -12.51 -8.31
CA LYS A 106 5.46 -12.60 -7.65
C LYS A 106 5.78 -11.41 -6.77
N VAL A 107 4.97 -10.35 -6.77
CA VAL A 107 5.17 -9.20 -5.87
C VAL A 107 4.96 -9.66 -4.43
N LYS A 108 5.93 -9.34 -3.57
CA LYS A 108 5.95 -9.75 -2.17
C LYS A 108 5.91 -8.56 -1.22
N ASN A 109 5.33 -8.79 -0.03
CA ASN A 109 5.18 -7.78 1.01
C ASN A 109 6.51 -7.22 1.51
N ASP A 110 7.59 -8.00 1.48
CA ASP A 110 8.95 -7.59 1.85
C ASP A 110 9.50 -6.52 0.89
N GLN A 111 9.25 -6.67 -0.41
CA GLN A 111 9.61 -5.70 -1.44
C GLN A 111 8.89 -4.37 -1.19
N ILE A 112 7.57 -4.42 -0.97
CA ILE A 112 6.74 -3.23 -0.69
C ILE A 112 7.19 -2.55 0.62
N ALA A 113 7.42 -3.33 1.68
CA ALA A 113 7.87 -2.79 2.97
C ALA A 113 9.24 -2.13 2.87
N LYS A 114 10.16 -2.73 2.10
CA LYS A 114 11.49 -2.18 1.86
C LYS A 114 11.43 -0.87 1.10
N GLU A 115 10.65 -0.81 0.00
CA GLU A 115 10.52 0.40 -0.82
C GLU A 115 9.94 1.58 -0.03
N LEU A 116 8.95 1.30 0.82
CA LEU A 116 8.33 2.31 1.69
C LEU A 116 9.10 2.55 2.99
N SER A 117 10.18 1.80 3.24
CA SER A 117 10.94 1.83 4.49
C SER A 117 10.03 1.74 5.73
N LEU A 118 9.11 0.77 5.71
CA LEU A 118 8.13 0.61 6.77
C LEU A 118 8.80 0.14 8.07
N PRO A 119 8.49 0.76 9.23
CA PRO A 119 8.95 0.24 10.50
C PRO A 119 8.27 -1.10 10.81
N PRO A 120 8.84 -1.95 11.68
CA PRO A 120 8.29 -3.28 12.01
C PRO A 120 6.80 -3.29 12.39
N VAL A 121 6.33 -2.24 13.08
CA VAL A 121 4.93 -2.09 13.50
C VAL A 121 3.94 -1.84 12.35
N LYS A 122 4.42 -1.55 11.13
CA LYS A 122 3.61 -1.28 9.93
C LYS A 122 3.75 -2.32 8.82
N ILE A 123 4.40 -3.45 9.07
CA ILE A 123 4.57 -4.53 8.08
C ILE A 123 3.22 -5.13 7.63
N HIS A 124 2.18 -5.09 8.48
CA HIS A 124 0.83 -5.54 8.09
C HIS A 124 0.27 -4.76 6.87
N CYS A 125 0.68 -3.50 6.67
CA CYS A 125 0.24 -2.70 5.52
C CYS A 125 0.77 -3.27 4.19
N SER A 126 1.99 -3.80 4.17
CA SER A 126 2.54 -4.42 2.97
C SER A 126 1.98 -5.81 2.73
N MET A 127 1.68 -6.56 3.80
CA MET A 127 0.98 -7.86 3.71
C MET A 127 -0.40 -7.68 3.09
N LEU A 128 -1.18 -6.70 3.56
CA LEU A 128 -2.50 -6.38 3.01
C LEU A 128 -2.42 -6.05 1.51
N ALA A 129 -1.38 -5.35 1.07
CA ALA A 129 -1.17 -5.03 -0.33
C ALA A 129 -0.85 -6.26 -1.20
N GLU A 130 -0.01 -7.18 -0.71
CA GLU A 130 0.23 -8.47 -1.38
C GLU A 130 -1.06 -9.30 -1.46
N GLU A 131 -1.80 -9.43 -0.36
CA GLU A 131 -3.07 -10.16 -0.31
C GLU A 131 -4.09 -9.59 -1.31
N ALA A 132 -4.16 -8.26 -1.43
CA ALA A 132 -5.05 -7.59 -2.38
C ALA A 132 -4.69 -7.91 -3.84
N ILE A 133 -3.39 -7.98 -4.17
CA ILE A 133 -2.92 -8.39 -5.50
C ILE A 133 -3.35 -9.83 -5.78
N GLN A 134 -3.08 -10.75 -4.85
CA GLN A 134 -3.43 -12.17 -5.02
C GLN A 134 -4.94 -12.36 -5.16
N ALA A 135 -5.75 -11.65 -4.36
CA ALA A 135 -7.21 -11.69 -4.44
C ALA A 135 -7.73 -11.17 -5.78
N ALA A 136 -7.17 -10.07 -6.32
CA ALA A 136 -7.56 -9.52 -7.61
C ALA A 136 -7.20 -10.47 -8.77
N LEU A 137 -6.00 -11.07 -8.75
CA LEU A 137 -5.57 -12.08 -9.73
C LEU A 137 -6.45 -13.33 -9.68
N SER A 138 -6.82 -13.78 -8.48
CA SER A 138 -7.71 -14.93 -8.28
C SER A 138 -9.11 -14.68 -8.83
N ASP A 139 -9.70 -13.51 -8.59
CA ASP A 139 -10.99 -13.13 -9.18
C ASP A 139 -10.92 -13.09 -10.72
N TYR A 140 -9.88 -12.47 -11.28
CA TYR A 140 -9.67 -12.45 -12.72
C TYR A 140 -9.59 -13.88 -13.29
N LYS A 141 -8.73 -14.73 -12.73
CA LYS A 141 -8.57 -16.12 -13.18
C LYS A 141 -9.90 -16.89 -13.15
N ARG A 142 -10.67 -16.76 -12.06
CA ARG A 142 -12.00 -17.37 -11.92
C ARG A 142 -12.98 -16.88 -12.99
N LYS A 143 -12.96 -15.59 -13.34
CA LYS A 143 -13.81 -15.06 -14.43
C LYS A 143 -13.41 -15.63 -15.78
N GLN A 144 -12.12 -15.75 -16.06
CA GLN A 144 -11.62 -16.33 -17.31
C GLN A 144 -11.95 -17.82 -17.44
N GLU A 145 -11.92 -18.57 -16.34
CA GLU A 145 -12.36 -19.97 -16.30
C GLU A 145 -13.85 -20.12 -16.63
N LYS A 146 -14.71 -19.21 -16.17
CA LYS A 146 -16.15 -19.22 -16.47
C LYS A 146 -16.48 -18.90 -17.93
N ILE A 147 -15.63 -18.14 -18.63
CA ILE A 147 -15.83 -17.79 -20.05
C ILE A 147 -15.42 -18.95 -20.97
N LYS A 148 -14.49 -19.79 -20.51
CA LYS A 148 -14.00 -20.95 -21.25
C LYS A 148 -14.89 -22.20 -21.10
N GLN A 149 -15.87 -22.15 -20.19
CA GLN A 149 -16.87 -23.20 -19.97
C GLN A 149 -18.12 -22.91 -20.79
#